data_AF-A0A8S4GGK4-F1
#
_entry.id   AF-A0A8S4GGK4-F1
#
_cell.length_a   1.000
_cell.length_b   1.000
_cell.length_c   1.000
_cell.angle_alpha   90.00
_cell.angle_beta   90.00
_cell.angle_gamma   90.00
#
_symmetry.space_group_name_H-M   'P 1'
#
loop_
_entity.id
_entity.type
_entity.pdbx_description
1 polymer ?
#
loop_
_entity_poly.entity_id
_entity_poly.type
_entity_poly.pdbx_seq_one_letter_code
_entity_poly.pdbx_strand_id
1 'polypeptide(L)'
;MESLIQRQSDIIELIKQIERNFSKDSARRKTRTYLDERLDTLDKLWAEFQSNNDKLAVYENDIEPYFKKDQYSQSRIYFDSVRSKIHSFPAASASTALTPSVYGPPAAAPPAVPPAPSASTSTEAPPSKVADLLSQQRTNFRAFNRMVKNIKVDEIRDKWELEDELKNVQSRWSTIDTLHLQIDNYLQGSDSIYDEEFGIYENTYRSIKRDLNLKLASTAHLQQSTPRIDIPVFSGSYTQWPTFFDLYVESIHNNNLLSKCQKMQHLKGKLRGDAERLIQHLHISSENYDAAWDLLTHRYNNCCICIHNVCG
;
A
#
# COMPACT_ATOMS: atom_id res chain seq x y z
N MET A 1 20.67 16.59 1.78
CA MET A 1 20.15 17.72 2.58
C MET A 1 18.99 18.39 1.85
N GLU A 2 19.21 19.10 0.74
CA GLU A 2 18.17 19.84 -0.01
C GLU A 2 16.90 19.02 -0.30
N SER A 3 17.04 17.77 -0.77
CA SER A 3 15.91 16.88 -1.04
C SER A 3 15.04 16.57 0.19
N LEU A 4 15.64 16.55 1.39
CA LEU A 4 14.89 16.38 2.65
C LEU A 4 14.20 17.70 3.04
N ILE A 5 14.85 18.86 2.86
CA ILE A 5 14.25 20.18 3.14
C ILE A 5 13.06 20.45 2.21
N GLN A 6 13.17 20.09 0.93
CA GLN A 6 12.03 20.12 0.00
C GLN A 6 10.91 19.20 0.51
N ARG A 7 11.24 17.96 0.90
CA ARG A 7 10.24 17.02 1.43
C ARG A 7 9.55 17.51 2.70
N GLN A 8 10.25 18.18 3.62
CA GLN A 8 9.63 18.84 4.77
C GLN A 8 8.62 19.92 4.34
N SER A 9 8.97 20.71 3.32
CA SER A 9 8.10 21.75 2.78
C SER A 9 6.85 21.15 2.13
N ASP A 10 7.00 20.07 1.36
CA ASP A 10 5.90 19.33 0.73
C ASP A 10 4.93 18.76 1.78
N ILE A 11 5.45 18.11 2.83
CA ILE A 11 4.63 17.51 3.89
C ILE A 11 3.80 18.59 4.62
N ILE A 12 4.37 19.77 4.86
CA ILE A 12 3.64 20.86 5.51
C ILE A 12 2.58 21.47 4.59
N GLU A 13 2.80 21.50 3.28
CA GLU A 13 1.75 21.91 2.34
C GLU A 13 0.61 20.89 2.23
N LEU A 14 0.91 19.59 2.36
CA LEU A 14 -0.10 18.52 2.49
C LEU A 14 -0.92 18.66 3.78
N ILE A 15 -0.29 18.96 4.92
CA ILE A 15 -0.99 19.22 6.19
C ILE A 15 -1.92 20.44 6.08
N LYS A 16 -1.46 21.54 5.45
CA LYS A 16 -2.33 22.69 5.14
C LYS A 16 -3.47 22.33 4.20
N GLN A 17 -3.23 21.47 3.21
CA GLN A 17 -4.27 21.01 2.29
C GLN A 17 -5.35 20.20 3.03
N ILE A 18 -4.96 19.33 3.98
CA ILE A 18 -5.91 18.62 4.85
C ILE A 18 -6.77 19.60 5.65
N GLU A 19 -6.17 20.65 6.24
CA GLU A 19 -6.93 21.67 6.97
C GLU A 19 -7.91 22.45 6.07
N ARG A 20 -7.46 22.86 4.87
CA ARG A 20 -8.29 23.58 3.90
C ARG A 20 -9.47 22.74 3.43
N ASN A 21 -9.23 21.48 3.07
CA ASN A 21 -10.26 20.56 2.60
C ASN A 21 -11.25 20.27 3.75
N PHE A 22 -10.74 19.93 4.94
CA PHE A 22 -11.56 19.76 6.13
C PHE A 22 -12.42 20.99 6.45
N SER A 23 -11.88 22.21 6.28
CA SER A 23 -12.64 23.44 6.57
C SER A 23 -13.76 23.69 5.54
N LYS A 24 -13.54 23.34 4.27
CA LYS A 24 -14.53 23.44 3.19
C LYS A 24 -15.60 22.35 3.23
N ASP A 25 -15.26 21.16 3.72
CA ASP A 25 -16.15 20.00 3.72
C ASP A 25 -17.43 20.25 4.53
N SER A 26 -18.58 19.93 3.94
CA SER A 26 -19.89 20.14 4.57
C SER A 26 -20.02 19.28 5.85
N ALA A 27 -20.74 19.81 6.85
CA ALA A 27 -20.89 19.12 8.14
C ALA A 27 -21.44 17.69 7.99
N ARG A 28 -22.29 17.43 6.99
CA ARG A 28 -22.86 16.10 6.69
C ARG A 28 -21.82 15.06 6.25
N ARG A 29 -20.74 15.47 5.55
CA ARG A 29 -19.65 14.56 5.14
C ARG A 29 -18.73 14.18 6.31
N LYS A 30 -18.73 14.97 7.40
CA LYS A 30 -17.86 14.80 8.57
C LYS A 30 -18.39 13.72 9.53
N THR A 31 -18.53 12.50 9.02
CA THR A 31 -18.86 11.30 9.81
C THR A 31 -17.68 10.92 10.72
N ARG A 32 -17.91 10.04 11.71
CA ARG A 32 -16.84 9.56 12.59
C ARG A 32 -15.68 8.93 11.81
N THR A 33 -15.99 8.06 10.84
CA THR A 33 -15.00 7.42 9.96
C THR A 33 -14.18 8.43 9.17
N TYR A 34 -14.82 9.45 8.59
CA TYR A 34 -14.12 10.51 7.86
C TYR A 34 -13.14 11.30 8.75
N LEU A 35 -13.53 11.57 10.01
CA LEU A 35 -12.65 12.25 10.98
C LEU A 35 -11.45 11.37 11.34
N ASP A 36 -11.69 10.07 11.55
CA ASP A 36 -10.66 9.10 11.90
C ASP A 36 -9.65 8.89 10.75
N GLU A 37 -10.11 8.78 9.50
CA GLU A 37 -9.24 8.66 8.31
C GLU A 37 -8.38 9.92 8.08
N ARG A 38 -8.92 11.13 8.33
CA ARG A 38 -8.11 12.37 8.26
C ARG A 38 -7.08 12.47 9.40
N LEU A 39 -7.42 12.02 10.61
CA LEU A 39 -6.48 12.00 11.75
C LEU A 39 -5.34 10.99 11.52
N ASP A 40 -5.63 9.79 11.04
CA ASP A 40 -4.63 8.78 10.66
C ASP A 40 -3.70 9.28 9.54
N THR A 41 -4.25 10.00 8.55
CA THR A 41 -3.46 10.62 7.48
C THR A 41 -2.52 11.71 8.01
N LEU A 42 -3.01 12.56 8.92
CA LEU A 42 -2.23 13.59 9.61
C LEU A 42 -1.07 12.97 10.41
N ASP A 43 -1.36 11.96 11.23
CA ASP A 43 -0.36 11.32 12.08
C ASP A 43 0.73 10.61 11.25
N LYS A 44 0.38 10.02 10.10
CA LYS A 44 1.34 9.45 9.13
C LYS A 44 2.25 10.51 8.50
N LEU A 45 1.68 11.63 8.03
CA LEU A 45 2.46 12.74 7.48
C LEU A 45 3.41 13.32 8.52
N TRP A 46 2.96 13.46 9.78
CA TRP A 46 3.81 13.95 10.86
C TRP A 46 4.93 12.97 11.22
N ALA A 47 4.67 11.66 11.24
CA ALA A 47 5.70 10.64 11.45
C ALA A 47 6.78 10.68 10.35
N GLU A 48 6.40 10.93 9.09
CA GLU A 48 7.36 11.15 8.00
C GLU A 48 8.16 12.44 8.21
N PHE A 49 7.50 13.54 8.61
CA PHE A 49 8.16 14.82 8.93
C PHE A 49 9.21 14.67 10.04
N GLN A 50 8.89 13.93 11.10
CA GLN A 50 9.82 13.64 12.19
C GLN A 50 11.01 12.80 11.70
N SER A 51 10.77 11.69 10.99
CA SER A 51 11.84 10.86 10.44
C SER A 51 12.77 11.64 9.50
N ASN A 52 12.25 12.60 8.75
CA ASN A 52 13.05 13.48 7.90
C ASN A 52 13.81 14.56 8.71
N ASN A 53 13.23 15.04 9.81
CA ASN A 53 13.92 15.94 10.74
C ASN A 53 15.10 15.26 11.44
N ASP A 54 14.92 14.02 11.90
CA ASP A 54 15.98 13.24 12.56
C ASP A 54 17.17 13.00 11.62
N LYS A 55 16.89 12.76 10.33
CA LYS A 55 17.93 12.68 9.27
C LYS A 55 18.60 14.02 9.00
N LEU A 56 17.86 15.14 9.12
CA LEU A 56 18.39 16.49 8.92
C LEU A 56 19.27 16.94 10.09
N ALA A 57 18.99 16.52 11.32
CA ALA A 57 19.81 16.82 12.51
C ALA A 57 21.27 16.32 12.39
N VAL A 58 21.52 15.25 11.62
CA VAL A 58 22.88 14.78 11.30
C VAL A 58 23.69 15.80 10.49
N TYR A 59 23.02 16.73 9.80
CA TYR A 59 23.62 17.79 8.99
C TYR A 59 23.43 19.19 9.60
N GLU A 60 23.18 19.27 10.91
CA GLU A 60 22.98 20.53 11.63
C GLU A 60 24.17 21.47 11.45
N ASN A 61 23.95 22.48 10.60
CA ASN A 61 24.86 23.59 10.36
C ASN A 61 24.01 24.86 10.44
N ASP A 62 24.43 25.82 11.27
CA ASP A 62 23.77 27.11 11.58
C ASP A 62 23.55 28.04 10.38
N ILE A 63 23.72 27.58 9.14
CA ILE A 63 23.63 28.35 7.92
C ILE A 63 22.24 28.20 7.27
N GLU A 64 21.65 27.01 7.34
CA GLU A 64 20.43 26.65 6.61
C GLU A 64 19.15 27.36 7.16
N PRO A 65 18.29 27.93 6.28
CA PRO A 65 17.09 28.63 6.71
C PRO A 65 16.09 27.80 7.53
N TYR A 66 16.08 26.47 7.34
CA TYR A 66 15.22 25.54 8.06
C TYR A 66 15.46 25.57 9.58
N PHE A 67 16.72 25.55 10.00
CA PHE A 67 17.09 25.62 11.42
C PHE A 67 16.98 27.06 11.96
N LYS A 68 17.47 28.06 11.21
CA LYS A 68 17.39 29.49 11.61
C LYS A 68 15.98 30.01 11.88
N LYS A 69 14.98 29.44 11.20
CA LYS A 69 13.57 29.86 11.32
C LYS A 69 12.77 29.02 12.32
N ASP A 70 13.41 28.07 13.03
CA ASP A 70 12.73 27.10 13.90
C ASP A 70 11.54 26.42 13.17
N GLN A 71 11.80 26.00 11.93
CA GLN A 71 10.75 25.53 11.03
C GLN A 71 10.10 24.25 11.55
N TYR A 72 10.81 23.44 12.34
CA TYR A 72 10.26 22.26 13.02
C TYR A 72 9.20 22.64 14.06
N SER A 73 9.46 23.59 14.96
CA SER A 73 8.50 23.94 16.02
C SER A 73 7.28 24.68 15.45
N GLN A 74 7.46 25.56 14.47
CA GLN A 74 6.35 26.18 13.74
C GLN A 74 5.46 25.13 13.07
N SER A 75 6.08 24.13 12.42
CA SER A 75 5.41 23.00 11.80
C SER A 75 4.63 22.16 12.82
N ARG A 76 5.22 21.93 14.01
CA ARG A 76 4.60 21.17 15.09
C ARG A 76 3.37 21.87 15.66
N ILE A 77 3.47 23.17 15.95
CA ILE A 77 2.36 23.99 16.44
C ILE A 77 1.21 23.98 15.42
N TYR A 78 1.53 24.10 14.12
CA TYR A 78 0.52 24.06 13.08
C TYR A 78 -0.15 22.67 12.98
N PHE A 79 0.62 21.58 12.99
CA PHE A 79 0.11 20.21 13.01
C PHE A 79 -0.83 19.97 14.21
N ASP A 80 -0.41 20.34 15.43
CA ASP A 80 -1.23 20.14 16.64
C ASP A 80 -2.53 20.97 16.60
N SER A 81 -2.50 22.15 16.00
CA SER A 81 -3.69 22.98 15.75
C SER A 81 -4.68 22.29 14.80
N VAL A 82 -4.21 21.81 13.64
CA VAL A 82 -5.05 21.10 12.66
C VAL A 82 -5.63 19.81 13.27
N ARG A 83 -4.80 19.03 13.96
CA ARG A 83 -5.21 17.79 14.65
C ARG A 83 -6.30 18.05 15.69
N SER A 84 -6.12 19.09 16.51
CA SER A 84 -7.10 19.52 17.52
C SER A 84 -8.41 19.98 16.87
N LYS A 85 -8.34 20.73 15.77
CA LYS A 85 -9.50 21.22 15.00
C LYS A 85 -10.33 20.09 14.37
N ILE A 86 -9.70 18.98 13.96
CA ILE A 86 -10.43 17.80 13.45
C ILE A 86 -10.98 16.96 14.62
N HIS A 87 -10.17 16.70 15.65
CA HIS A 87 -10.57 15.87 16.79
C HIS A 87 -11.71 16.48 17.62
N SER A 88 -11.79 17.81 17.72
CA SER A 88 -12.86 18.51 18.44
C SER A 88 -14.16 18.68 17.63
N PHE A 89 -14.20 18.27 16.36
CA PHE A 89 -15.37 18.48 15.52
C PHE A 89 -16.49 17.47 15.82
N PRO A 90 -17.73 17.91 16.06
CA PRO A 90 -18.86 17.01 16.31
C PRO A 90 -19.19 16.21 15.04
N ALA A 91 -19.02 14.89 15.11
CA ALA A 91 -19.30 14.00 14.00
C ALA A 91 -20.78 14.04 13.59
N ALA A 92 -21.05 14.04 12.29
CA ALA A 92 -22.41 13.88 11.78
C ALA A 92 -22.97 12.51 12.17
N SER A 93 -24.12 12.52 12.86
CA SER A 93 -24.87 11.33 13.21
C SER A 93 -25.56 10.74 11.98
N ALA A 94 -25.29 9.47 11.69
CA ALA A 94 -25.94 8.71 10.63
C ALA A 94 -27.37 8.28 11.03
N SER A 95 -28.25 9.25 11.29
CA SER A 95 -29.68 8.99 11.45
C SER A 95 -30.52 10.24 11.20
N THR A 96 -31.34 10.21 10.15
CA THR A 96 -32.61 10.93 10.10
C THR A 96 -33.57 10.06 9.30
N ALA A 97 -34.50 9.43 10.00
CA ALA A 97 -35.54 8.61 9.38
C ALA A 97 -36.52 9.47 8.57
N LEU A 98 -37.13 8.83 7.58
CA LEU A 98 -38.12 9.42 6.67
C LEU A 98 -39.38 9.89 7.43
N THR A 99 -39.90 11.07 7.06
CA THR A 99 -41.33 11.41 7.22
C THR A 99 -41.84 12.05 5.93
N PRO A 100 -42.85 11.48 5.26
CA PRO A 100 -43.54 12.14 4.16
C PRO A 100 -44.65 13.05 4.70
N SER A 101 -44.76 14.27 4.18
CA SER A 101 -45.93 15.12 4.38
C SER A 101 -46.33 15.75 3.04
N VAL A 102 -47.62 15.63 2.71
CA VAL A 102 -48.24 16.02 1.43
C VAL A 102 -49.29 17.12 1.73
N TYR A 103 -49.62 17.93 0.72
CA TYR A 103 -50.49 19.14 0.75
C TYR A 103 -49.83 20.40 1.34
N GLY A 104 -49.87 21.59 0.71
CA GLY A 104 -50.35 22.01 -0.62
C GLY A 104 -50.13 23.54 -0.85
N PRO A 105 -50.11 24.07 -2.09
CA PRO A 105 -49.80 25.48 -2.41
C PRO A 105 -51.05 26.33 -2.82
N PRO A 106 -50.94 27.61 -3.24
CA PRO A 106 -50.04 28.72 -2.85
C PRO A 106 -50.78 30.08 -2.59
N ALA A 107 -50.11 31.10 -2.02
CA ALA A 107 -50.54 32.51 -2.18
C ALA A 107 -49.43 33.57 -1.91
N ALA A 108 -49.29 34.50 -2.87
CA ALA A 108 -48.79 35.89 -2.79
C ALA A 108 -47.35 36.23 -2.32
N ALA A 109 -46.81 37.31 -2.93
CA ALA A 109 -45.49 37.93 -2.70
C ALA A 109 -45.63 39.47 -2.86
N PRO A 110 -44.56 40.30 -2.84
CA PRO A 110 -43.27 40.26 -2.13
C PRO A 110 -43.34 41.32 -1.00
N PRO A 111 -42.63 42.50 -0.93
CA PRO A 111 -41.25 42.92 -1.25
C PRO A 111 -40.42 43.46 -0.05
N ALA A 112 -39.08 43.33 -0.12
CA ALA A 112 -38.09 44.40 0.20
C ALA A 112 -36.63 43.91 0.09
N VAL A 113 -35.75 44.75 -0.47
CA VAL A 113 -34.28 44.60 -0.62
C VAL A 113 -33.67 45.85 0.05
N PRO A 114 -32.64 45.79 0.93
CA PRO A 114 -31.22 45.89 0.49
C PRO A 114 -30.17 45.34 1.50
N PRO A 115 -28.85 45.59 1.31
CA PRO A 115 -28.02 45.50 0.12
C PRO A 115 -26.88 44.47 0.26
N ALA A 116 -26.14 44.22 -0.83
CA ALA A 116 -24.91 43.41 -0.80
C ALA A 116 -23.73 44.15 -0.15
N PRO A 117 -22.67 43.40 0.24
CA PRO A 117 -21.32 43.89 0.00
C PRO A 117 -20.41 42.89 -0.73
N SER A 118 -19.64 43.46 -1.67
CA SER A 118 -18.28 43.06 -2.06
C SER A 118 -18.07 41.74 -2.81
N ALA A 119 -17.76 41.91 -4.10
CA ALA A 119 -17.12 40.92 -4.94
C ALA A 119 -15.90 40.28 -4.26
N SER A 120 -15.92 38.96 -4.15
CA SER A 120 -14.72 38.14 -4.05
C SER A 120 -14.45 37.55 -5.43
N THR A 121 -13.38 38.04 -6.09
CA THR A 121 -12.96 37.59 -7.41
C THR A 121 -12.56 36.12 -7.35
N SER A 122 -13.53 35.24 -7.60
CA SER A 122 -13.30 33.81 -7.76
C SER A 122 -12.56 33.62 -9.07
N THR A 123 -11.31 33.18 -9.01
CA THR A 123 -10.55 32.79 -10.19
C THR A 123 -11.10 31.46 -10.71
N GLU A 124 -12.22 31.52 -11.44
CA GLU A 124 -12.73 30.39 -12.21
C GLU A 124 -11.62 29.89 -13.14
N ALA A 125 -11.22 28.63 -12.96
CA ALA A 125 -10.35 27.97 -13.92
C ALA A 125 -11.15 27.71 -15.21
N PRO A 126 -10.57 27.89 -16.40
CA PRO A 126 -11.31 27.76 -17.65
C PRO A 126 -11.86 26.33 -17.80
N PRO A 127 -13.12 26.16 -18.27
CA PRO A 127 -13.80 24.87 -18.36
C PRO A 127 -13.00 23.75 -19.05
N SER A 128 -12.13 24.11 -20.01
CA SER A 128 -11.18 23.19 -20.67
C SER A 128 -10.37 22.36 -19.66
N LYS A 129 -9.82 23.00 -18.62
CA LYS A 129 -8.89 22.32 -17.70
C LYS A 129 -9.58 21.24 -16.86
N VAL A 130 -10.86 21.43 -16.54
CA VAL A 130 -11.65 20.43 -15.82
C VAL A 130 -12.00 19.27 -16.75
N ALA A 131 -12.34 19.55 -18.01
CA ALA A 131 -12.56 18.52 -19.04
C ALA A 131 -11.30 17.67 -19.31
N ASP A 132 -10.12 18.29 -19.37
CA ASP A 132 -8.83 17.61 -19.53
C ASP A 132 -8.55 16.65 -18.36
N LEU A 133 -8.76 17.10 -17.12
CA LEU A 133 -8.61 16.27 -15.91
C LEU A 133 -9.61 15.10 -15.88
N LEU A 134 -10.89 15.34 -16.20
CA LEU A 134 -11.90 14.28 -16.28
C LEU A 134 -11.55 13.23 -17.36
N SER A 135 -11.02 13.67 -18.50
CA SER A 135 -10.54 12.79 -19.58
C SER A 135 -9.33 11.93 -19.15
N GLN A 136 -8.38 12.55 -18.43
CA GLN A 136 -7.24 11.86 -17.83
C GLN A 136 -7.71 10.83 -16.79
N GLN A 137 -8.68 11.19 -15.95
CA GLN A 137 -9.22 10.29 -14.92
C GLN A 137 -9.93 9.07 -15.50
N ARG A 138 -10.78 9.27 -16.52
CA ARG A 138 -11.40 8.16 -17.26
C ARG A 138 -10.37 7.24 -17.92
N THR A 139 -9.20 7.77 -18.28
CA THR A 139 -8.07 6.96 -18.77
C THR A 139 -7.41 6.16 -17.65
N ASN A 140 -7.21 6.77 -16.47
CA ASN A 140 -6.74 6.05 -15.28
C ASN A 140 -7.68 4.92 -14.87
N PHE A 141 -8.99 5.21 -14.76
CA PHE A 141 -10.06 4.25 -14.48
C PHE A 141 -10.04 3.04 -15.44
N ARG A 142 -10.03 3.27 -16.75
CA ARG A 142 -9.95 2.20 -17.76
C ARG A 142 -8.71 1.31 -17.58
N ALA A 143 -7.56 1.92 -17.32
CA ALA A 143 -6.31 1.20 -17.14
C ALA A 143 -6.23 0.44 -15.80
N PHE A 144 -6.80 1.00 -14.72
CA PHE A 144 -6.96 0.31 -13.44
C PHE A 144 -7.90 -0.90 -13.55
N ASN A 145 -9.04 -0.75 -14.22
CA ASN A 145 -10.00 -1.85 -14.45
C ASN A 145 -9.36 -3.00 -15.27
N ARG A 146 -8.59 -2.67 -16.31
CA ARG A 146 -7.83 -3.68 -17.09
C ARG A 146 -6.85 -4.45 -16.21
N MET A 147 -6.11 -3.76 -15.34
CA MET A 147 -5.19 -4.40 -14.40
C MET A 147 -5.94 -5.31 -13.42
N VAL A 148 -6.95 -4.79 -12.71
CA VAL A 148 -7.72 -5.58 -11.73
C VAL A 148 -8.37 -6.82 -12.36
N LYS A 149 -8.88 -6.72 -13.59
CA LYS A 149 -9.43 -7.88 -14.33
C LYS A 149 -8.40 -8.96 -14.68
N ASN A 150 -7.12 -8.61 -14.75
CA ASN A 150 -6.04 -9.56 -15.02
C ASN A 150 -5.50 -10.19 -13.72
N ILE A 151 -5.72 -9.56 -12.56
CA ILE A 151 -5.30 -10.10 -11.25
C ILE A 151 -6.24 -11.24 -10.86
N LYS A 152 -5.74 -12.47 -10.98
CA LYS A 152 -6.43 -13.67 -10.53
C LYS A 152 -5.92 -14.12 -9.16
N VAL A 153 -6.42 -13.49 -8.10
CA VAL A 153 -5.99 -13.71 -6.71
C VAL A 153 -5.91 -15.19 -6.32
N ASP A 154 -6.77 -16.04 -6.89
CA ASP A 154 -6.78 -17.47 -6.59
C ASP A 154 -5.73 -18.32 -7.31
N GLU A 155 -5.27 -17.89 -8.48
CA GLU A 155 -4.20 -18.56 -9.23
C GLU A 155 -2.81 -18.21 -8.68
N ILE A 156 -2.67 -17.06 -8.01
CA ILE A 156 -1.44 -16.63 -7.35
C ILE A 156 -1.10 -17.55 -6.17
N ARG A 157 0.10 -18.12 -6.19
CA ARG A 157 0.61 -19.06 -5.17
C ARG A 157 1.71 -18.46 -4.32
N ASP A 158 2.55 -17.64 -4.93
CA ASP A 158 3.74 -17.12 -4.30
C ASP A 158 3.42 -15.89 -3.44
N LYS A 159 3.99 -15.84 -2.23
CA LYS A 159 3.79 -14.71 -1.31
C LYS A 159 4.21 -13.36 -1.92
N TRP A 160 5.36 -13.35 -2.61
CA TRP A 160 5.92 -12.12 -3.19
C TRP A 160 5.05 -11.57 -4.33
N GLU A 161 4.38 -12.46 -5.08
CA GLU A 161 3.48 -12.10 -6.19
C GLU A 161 2.20 -11.43 -5.67
N LEU A 162 1.65 -11.91 -4.54
CA LEU A 162 0.57 -11.22 -3.81
C LEU A 162 1.00 -9.84 -3.29
N GLU A 163 2.23 -9.72 -2.78
CA GLU A 163 2.77 -8.45 -2.27
C GLU A 163 3.02 -7.44 -3.40
N ASP A 164 3.50 -7.89 -4.57
CA ASP A 164 3.71 -7.02 -5.74
C ASP A 164 2.38 -6.58 -6.36
N GLU A 165 1.41 -7.49 -6.56
CA GLU A 165 0.08 -7.10 -7.06
C GLU A 165 -0.64 -6.15 -6.11
N LEU A 166 -0.54 -6.36 -4.80
CA LEU A 166 -1.08 -5.43 -3.81
C LEU A 166 -0.43 -4.04 -3.91
N LYS A 167 0.88 -3.97 -4.16
CA LYS A 167 1.61 -2.72 -4.36
C LYS A 167 1.26 -2.04 -5.69
N ASN A 168 1.10 -2.80 -6.77
CA ASN A 168 0.69 -2.32 -8.09
C ASN A 168 -0.73 -1.71 -8.02
N VAL A 169 -1.67 -2.43 -7.40
CA VAL A 169 -3.04 -1.97 -7.10
C VAL A 169 -3.01 -0.65 -6.31
N GLN A 170 -2.25 -0.57 -5.23
CA GLN A 170 -2.16 0.64 -4.39
C GLN A 170 -1.53 1.84 -5.13
N SER A 171 -0.47 1.62 -5.91
CA SER A 171 0.19 2.67 -6.69
C SER A 171 -0.74 3.28 -7.74
N ARG A 172 -1.46 2.42 -8.49
CA ARG A 172 -2.44 2.86 -9.49
C ARG A 172 -3.65 3.55 -8.85
N TRP A 173 -4.11 3.08 -7.68
CA TRP A 173 -5.18 3.75 -6.94
C TRP A 173 -4.74 5.13 -6.44
N SER A 174 -3.53 5.28 -5.88
CA SER A 174 -2.99 6.57 -5.42
C SER A 174 -2.97 7.63 -6.53
N THR A 175 -2.69 7.21 -7.78
CA THR A 175 -2.75 8.09 -8.96
C THR A 175 -4.18 8.57 -9.24
N ILE A 176 -5.17 7.67 -9.13
CA ILE A 176 -6.60 7.97 -9.29
C ILE A 176 -7.08 8.91 -8.18
N ASP A 177 -6.77 8.59 -6.92
CA ASP A 177 -7.20 9.35 -5.74
C ASP A 177 -6.62 10.78 -5.74
N THR A 178 -5.32 10.91 -6.01
CA THR A 178 -4.65 12.22 -6.16
C THR A 178 -5.32 13.09 -7.23
N LEU A 179 -5.73 12.49 -8.35
CA LEU A 179 -6.35 13.23 -9.44
C LEU A 179 -7.86 13.48 -9.19
N HIS A 180 -8.54 12.62 -8.43
CA HIS A 180 -9.88 12.88 -7.92
C HIS A 180 -9.89 14.11 -7.00
N LEU A 181 -8.92 14.21 -6.07
CA LEU A 181 -8.75 15.41 -5.23
C LEU A 181 -8.50 16.67 -6.06
N GLN A 182 -7.77 16.58 -7.18
CA GLN A 182 -7.61 17.72 -8.09
C GLN A 182 -8.91 18.10 -8.80
N ILE A 183 -9.72 17.12 -9.22
CA ILE A 183 -11.03 17.35 -9.86
C ILE A 183 -12.02 17.95 -8.86
N ASP A 184 -12.12 17.44 -7.64
CA ASP A 184 -13.07 17.95 -6.63
C ASP A 184 -12.74 19.38 -6.17
N ASN A 185 -11.47 19.82 -6.23
CA ASN A 185 -11.12 21.23 -6.05
C ASN A 185 -11.81 22.16 -7.06
N TYR A 186 -12.13 21.67 -8.26
CA TYR A 186 -12.83 22.42 -9.31
C TYR A 186 -14.35 22.17 -9.29
N LEU A 187 -14.79 20.92 -9.15
CA LEU A 187 -16.20 20.53 -9.22
C LEU A 187 -16.95 20.67 -7.89
N GLN A 188 -16.27 20.56 -6.75
CA GLN A 188 -16.86 20.70 -5.40
C GLN A 188 -18.09 19.80 -5.16
N GLY A 189 -18.06 18.56 -5.68
CA GLY A 189 -19.19 17.62 -5.68
C GLY A 189 -20.39 18.02 -6.56
N SER A 190 -20.20 18.89 -7.56
CA SER A 190 -21.29 19.31 -8.47
C SER A 190 -21.58 18.32 -9.61
N ASP A 191 -20.68 17.37 -9.88
CA ASP A 191 -20.85 16.36 -10.93
C ASP A 191 -21.18 14.99 -10.32
N SER A 192 -22.47 14.76 -10.08
CA SER A 192 -22.98 13.51 -9.53
C SER A 192 -22.70 12.28 -10.41
N ILE A 193 -22.44 12.46 -11.72
CA ILE A 193 -22.14 11.33 -12.63
C ILE A 193 -20.69 10.89 -12.43
N TYR A 194 -19.78 11.86 -12.30
CA TYR A 194 -18.38 11.58 -11.98
C TYR A 194 -18.22 10.96 -10.58
N ASP A 195 -18.94 11.46 -9.57
CA ASP A 195 -18.85 10.93 -8.21
C ASP A 195 -19.36 9.48 -8.11
N GLU A 196 -20.44 9.14 -8.84
CA GLU A 196 -20.92 7.75 -8.96
C GLU A 196 -19.90 6.86 -9.72
N GLU A 197 -19.32 7.34 -10.82
CA GLU A 197 -18.26 6.63 -11.56
C GLU A 197 -17.05 6.36 -10.65
N PHE A 198 -16.59 7.35 -9.87
CA PHE A 198 -15.49 7.19 -8.93
C PHE A 198 -15.81 6.16 -7.84
N GLY A 199 -17.01 6.20 -7.25
CA GLY A 199 -17.45 5.26 -6.22
C GLY A 199 -17.43 3.79 -6.69
N ILE A 200 -17.73 3.52 -7.96
CA ILE A 200 -17.62 2.16 -8.53
C ILE A 200 -16.16 1.69 -8.54
N TYR A 201 -15.22 2.54 -8.94
CA TYR A 201 -13.79 2.20 -8.93
C TYR A 201 -13.21 2.11 -7.52
N GLU A 202 -13.68 2.92 -6.58
CA GLU A 202 -13.30 2.84 -5.17
C GLU A 202 -13.73 1.51 -4.55
N ASN A 203 -14.99 1.11 -4.75
CA ASN A 203 -15.48 -0.19 -4.30
C ASN A 203 -14.70 -1.35 -4.93
N THR A 204 -14.35 -1.23 -6.23
CA THR A 204 -13.49 -2.20 -6.93
C THR A 204 -12.11 -2.31 -6.28
N TYR A 205 -11.46 -1.17 -5.98
CA TYR A 205 -10.18 -1.11 -5.26
C TYR A 205 -10.27 -1.71 -3.85
N ARG A 206 -11.30 -1.35 -3.07
CA ARG A 206 -11.51 -1.86 -1.72
C ARG A 206 -11.73 -3.37 -1.72
N SER A 207 -12.43 -3.94 -2.72
CA SER A 207 -12.57 -5.40 -2.88
C SER A 207 -11.24 -6.07 -3.19
N ILE A 208 -10.58 -5.74 -4.30
CA ILE A 208 -9.35 -6.44 -4.72
C ILE A 208 -8.23 -6.31 -3.67
N LYS A 209 -8.14 -5.15 -2.99
CA LYS A 209 -7.22 -4.95 -1.86
C LYS A 209 -7.55 -5.89 -0.70
N ARG A 210 -8.82 -6.07 -0.35
CA ARG A 210 -9.25 -7.00 0.70
C ARG A 210 -8.88 -8.44 0.32
N ASP A 211 -9.18 -8.84 -0.91
CA ASP A 211 -8.99 -10.22 -1.37
C ASP A 211 -7.50 -10.60 -1.40
N LEU A 212 -6.64 -9.72 -1.92
CA LEU A 212 -5.18 -9.87 -1.86
C LEU A 212 -4.66 -9.97 -0.40
N ASN A 213 -5.14 -9.14 0.51
CA ASN A 213 -4.73 -9.19 1.92
C ASN A 213 -5.23 -10.45 2.65
N LEU A 214 -6.44 -10.93 2.34
CA LEU A 214 -6.95 -12.19 2.89
C LEU A 214 -6.13 -13.39 2.40
N LYS A 215 -5.78 -13.43 1.11
CA LYS A 215 -4.89 -14.45 0.55
C LYS A 215 -3.51 -14.40 1.23
N LEU A 216 -2.92 -13.21 1.38
CA LEU A 216 -1.63 -12.99 2.04
C LEU A 216 -1.63 -13.42 3.52
N ALA A 217 -2.72 -13.15 4.25
CA ALA A 217 -2.88 -13.63 5.62
C ALA A 217 -3.02 -15.17 5.68
N SER A 218 -3.74 -15.77 4.73
CA SER A 218 -3.90 -17.23 4.66
C SER A 218 -2.58 -17.96 4.35
N THR A 219 -1.74 -17.42 3.46
CA THR A 219 -0.42 -17.99 3.15
C THR A 219 0.54 -17.85 4.34
N ALA A 220 0.51 -16.72 5.06
CA ALA A 220 1.27 -16.55 6.30
C ALA A 220 0.81 -17.49 7.43
N HIS A 221 -0.49 -17.72 7.58
CA HIS A 221 -1.03 -18.67 8.57
C HIS A 221 -0.64 -20.12 8.24
N LEU A 222 -0.66 -20.50 6.95
CA LEU A 222 -0.17 -21.81 6.49
C LEU A 222 1.31 -21.99 6.82
N GLN A 223 2.16 -20.99 6.57
CA GLN A 223 3.59 -21.01 6.93
C GLN A 223 3.84 -21.23 8.44
N GLN A 224 2.95 -20.76 9.32
CA GLN A 224 3.05 -20.97 10.76
C GLN A 224 2.45 -22.31 11.23
N SER A 225 1.41 -22.79 10.55
CA SER A 225 0.65 -23.99 10.95
C SER A 225 1.20 -25.30 10.38
N THR A 226 2.00 -25.25 9.31
CA THR A 226 2.71 -26.45 8.84
C THR A 226 3.68 -26.93 9.92
N PRO A 227 3.56 -28.18 10.41
CA PRO A 227 4.51 -28.71 11.38
C PRO A 227 5.91 -28.67 10.77
N ARG A 228 6.88 -28.12 11.51
CA ARG A 228 8.30 -28.19 11.12
C ARG A 228 8.74 -29.66 11.15
N ILE A 229 8.64 -30.33 10.01
CA ILE A 229 9.32 -31.61 9.77
C ILE A 229 10.80 -31.31 9.89
N ASP A 230 11.43 -31.84 10.94
CA ASP A 230 12.82 -31.52 11.24
C ASP A 230 13.73 -32.36 10.34
N ILE A 231 14.01 -31.83 9.15
CA ILE A 231 14.86 -32.49 8.15
C ILE A 231 16.23 -32.78 8.79
N PRO A 232 16.72 -34.03 8.76
CA PRO A 232 18.03 -34.37 9.31
C PRO A 232 19.16 -33.63 8.58
N VAL A 233 20.27 -33.42 9.27
CA VAL A 233 21.46 -32.78 8.67
C VAL A 233 22.15 -33.77 7.73
N PHE A 234 22.36 -33.38 6.48
CA PHE A 234 23.01 -34.22 5.47
C PHE A 234 24.50 -33.89 5.35
N SER A 235 25.35 -34.85 5.67
CA SER A 235 26.82 -34.72 5.68
C SER A 235 27.50 -35.08 4.35
N GLY A 236 26.75 -35.58 3.36
CA GLY A 236 27.29 -36.13 2.12
C GLY A 236 27.34 -37.67 2.05
N SER A 237 26.68 -38.40 2.95
CA SER A 237 26.61 -39.88 2.87
C SER A 237 25.60 -40.35 1.82
N TYR A 238 26.05 -41.08 0.79
CA TYR A 238 25.15 -41.63 -0.25
C TYR A 238 23.99 -42.48 0.31
N THR A 239 24.20 -43.19 1.43
CA THR A 239 23.14 -44.00 2.08
C THR A 239 22.02 -43.17 2.70
N GLN A 240 22.30 -41.90 3.06
CA GLN A 240 21.33 -40.98 3.64
C GLN A 240 20.68 -40.07 2.59
N TRP A 241 21.21 -40.06 1.36
CA TRP A 241 20.74 -39.16 0.30
C TRP A 241 19.28 -39.40 -0.09
N PRO A 242 18.78 -40.63 -0.30
CA PRO A 242 17.37 -40.83 -0.67
C PRO A 242 16.41 -40.31 0.40
N THR A 243 16.63 -40.67 1.67
CA THR A 243 15.80 -40.20 2.79
C THR A 243 15.85 -38.68 2.95
N PHE A 244 17.02 -38.05 2.77
CA PHE A 244 17.15 -36.59 2.80
C PHE A 244 16.43 -35.95 1.60
N PHE A 245 16.61 -36.50 0.40
CA PHE A 245 16.01 -36.00 -0.83
C PHE A 245 14.49 -36.01 -0.73
N ASP A 246 13.87 -37.15 -0.40
CA ASP A 246 12.41 -37.28 -0.30
C ASP A 246 11.84 -36.32 0.76
N LEU A 247 12.44 -36.27 1.95
CA LEU A 247 12.02 -35.36 3.03
C LEU A 247 12.18 -33.89 2.64
N TYR A 248 13.27 -33.53 1.96
CA TYR A 248 13.52 -32.15 1.53
C TYR A 248 12.61 -31.75 0.37
N VAL A 249 12.32 -32.69 -0.54
CA VAL A 249 11.42 -32.48 -1.67
C VAL A 249 10.02 -32.17 -1.16
N GLU A 250 9.45 -33.04 -0.33
CA GLU A 250 8.09 -32.83 0.19
C GLU A 250 7.97 -31.64 1.15
N SER A 251 8.96 -31.42 2.02
CA SER A 251 8.87 -30.37 3.05
C SER A 251 9.21 -28.96 2.52
N ILE A 252 10.13 -28.84 1.57
CA ILE A 252 10.73 -27.55 1.17
C ILE A 252 10.74 -27.33 -0.35
N HIS A 253 11.10 -28.32 -1.19
CA HIS A 253 11.15 -28.11 -2.64
C HIS A 253 9.76 -27.89 -3.24
N ASN A 254 8.81 -28.75 -2.91
CA ASN A 254 7.40 -28.70 -3.33
C ASN A 254 6.61 -27.55 -2.65
N ASN A 255 7.17 -26.97 -1.58
CA ASN A 255 6.53 -25.91 -0.82
C ASN A 255 6.64 -24.57 -1.55
N ASN A 256 5.57 -24.18 -2.25
CA ASN A 256 5.47 -22.91 -2.98
C ASN A 256 5.33 -21.68 -2.06
N LEU A 257 5.10 -21.87 -0.76
CA LEU A 257 5.07 -20.75 0.19
C LEU A 257 6.48 -20.25 0.55
N LEU A 258 7.54 -20.99 0.22
CA LEU A 258 8.93 -20.59 0.44
C LEU A 258 9.52 -20.04 -0.86
N SER A 259 10.12 -18.84 -0.81
CA SER A 259 10.85 -18.30 -1.96
C SER A 259 12.11 -19.12 -2.26
N LYS A 260 12.58 -19.13 -3.51
CA LYS A 260 13.84 -19.84 -3.88
C LYS A 260 15.02 -19.42 -3.00
N CYS A 261 15.09 -18.15 -2.59
CA CYS A 261 16.10 -17.64 -1.66
C CYS A 261 15.97 -18.28 -0.26
N GLN A 262 14.74 -18.40 0.28
CA GLN A 262 14.49 -19.12 1.53
C GLN A 262 14.82 -20.62 1.41
N LYS A 263 14.45 -21.27 0.29
CA LYS A 263 14.83 -22.66 0.00
C LYS A 263 16.36 -22.82 -0.02
N MET A 264 17.10 -21.89 -0.61
CA MET A 264 18.57 -21.89 -0.61
C MET A 264 19.17 -21.70 0.79
N GLN A 265 18.59 -20.81 1.62
CA GLN A 265 19.01 -20.63 3.01
C GLN A 265 18.78 -21.92 3.84
N HIS A 266 17.63 -22.56 3.69
CA HIS A 266 17.33 -23.85 4.34
C HIS A 266 18.28 -24.96 3.87
N LEU A 267 18.59 -25.01 2.57
CA LEU A 267 19.51 -25.96 1.97
C LEU A 267 20.90 -25.83 2.62
N LYS A 268 21.54 -24.65 2.56
CA LYS A 268 22.85 -24.42 3.21
C LYS A 268 22.79 -24.66 4.72
N GLY A 269 21.68 -24.36 5.38
CA GLY A 269 21.50 -24.62 6.81
C GLY A 269 21.50 -26.11 7.21
N LYS A 270 20.98 -27.00 6.36
CA LYS A 270 20.86 -28.45 6.62
C LYS A 270 21.97 -29.31 6.00
N LEU A 271 22.85 -28.76 5.16
CA LEU A 271 24.03 -29.46 4.63
C LEU A 271 25.25 -29.29 5.55
N ARG A 272 26.10 -30.32 5.64
CA ARG A 272 27.42 -30.26 6.29
C ARG A 272 28.46 -31.01 5.47
N GLY A 273 29.74 -30.82 5.79
CA GLY A 273 30.83 -31.63 5.25
C GLY A 273 30.97 -31.49 3.74
N ASP A 274 31.03 -32.62 3.03
CA ASP A 274 31.30 -32.60 1.58
C ASP A 274 30.11 -32.11 0.75
N ALA A 275 28.88 -32.28 1.24
CA ALA A 275 27.69 -31.74 0.59
C ALA A 275 27.59 -30.20 0.75
N GLU A 276 28.03 -29.66 1.89
CA GLU A 276 28.13 -28.21 2.11
C GLU A 276 29.23 -27.60 1.23
N ARG A 277 30.42 -28.22 1.17
CA ARG A 277 31.53 -27.81 0.30
C ARG A 277 31.11 -27.71 -1.16
N LEU A 278 30.26 -28.62 -1.64
CA LEU A 278 29.77 -28.63 -3.02
C LEU A 278 29.13 -27.31 -3.44
N ILE A 279 28.26 -26.76 -2.59
CA ILE A 279 27.49 -25.53 -2.88
C ILE A 279 27.98 -24.32 -2.08
N GLN A 280 29.14 -24.43 -1.40
CA GLN A 280 29.68 -23.38 -0.55
C GLN A 280 29.88 -22.07 -1.30
N HIS A 281 30.38 -22.16 -2.54
CA HIS A 281 30.66 -21.06 -3.46
C HIS A 281 29.39 -20.36 -4.00
N LEU A 282 28.21 -20.95 -3.85
CA LEU A 282 26.95 -20.35 -4.27
C LEU A 282 26.37 -19.49 -3.14
N HIS A 283 26.21 -18.20 -3.39
CA HIS A 283 25.58 -17.27 -2.44
C HIS A 283 24.08 -17.55 -2.30
N ILE A 284 23.52 -17.15 -1.15
CA ILE A 284 22.07 -17.25 -0.89
C ILE A 284 21.34 -16.24 -1.80
N SER A 285 20.84 -16.74 -2.92
CA SER A 285 20.04 -16.02 -3.93
C SER A 285 18.98 -16.96 -4.49
N SER A 286 17.89 -16.41 -5.02
CA SER A 286 16.88 -17.16 -5.76
C SER A 286 17.41 -17.79 -7.05
N GLU A 287 18.36 -17.13 -7.71
CA GLU A 287 18.96 -17.56 -8.98
C GLU A 287 19.87 -18.79 -8.82
N ASN A 288 20.57 -18.85 -7.68
CA ASN A 288 21.52 -19.91 -7.37
C ASN A 288 20.86 -21.18 -6.81
N TYR A 289 19.57 -21.13 -6.45
CA TYR A 289 18.89 -22.25 -5.80
C TYR A 289 18.81 -23.48 -6.72
N ASP A 290 18.35 -23.28 -7.96
CA ASP A 290 18.14 -24.37 -8.90
C ASP A 290 19.50 -25.04 -9.23
N ALA A 291 20.52 -24.24 -9.53
CA ALA A 291 21.89 -24.72 -9.76
C ALA A 291 22.50 -25.47 -8.56
N ALA A 292 22.26 -25.01 -7.32
CA ALA A 292 22.71 -25.70 -6.11
C ALA A 292 22.00 -27.05 -5.92
N TRP A 293 20.70 -27.10 -6.20
CA TRP A 293 19.89 -28.30 -6.09
C TRP A 293 20.25 -29.35 -7.16
N ASP A 294 20.47 -28.89 -8.40
CA ASP A 294 20.90 -29.73 -9.51
C ASP A 294 22.31 -30.31 -9.27
N LEU A 295 23.26 -29.52 -8.73
CA LEU A 295 24.59 -30.02 -8.38
C LEU A 295 24.56 -31.14 -7.34
N LEU A 296 23.74 -31.00 -6.30
CA LEU A 296 23.56 -32.02 -5.26
C LEU A 296 22.91 -33.28 -5.84
N THR A 297 21.81 -33.10 -6.59
CA THR A 297 21.10 -34.20 -7.23
C THR A 297 22.00 -34.94 -8.21
N HIS A 298 22.73 -34.24 -9.06
CA HIS A 298 23.69 -34.84 -9.98
C HIS A 298 24.83 -35.58 -9.26
N ARG A 299 25.35 -35.07 -8.15
CA ARG A 299 26.45 -35.74 -7.42
C ARG A 299 25.99 -36.99 -6.66
N TYR A 300 24.83 -36.94 -5.99
CA TYR A 300 24.42 -37.98 -5.06
C TYR A 300 23.40 -38.98 -5.64
N ASN A 301 22.58 -38.59 -6.62
CA ASN A 301 21.65 -39.51 -7.28
C ASN A 301 22.37 -40.49 -8.22
N ASN A 302 23.42 -40.05 -8.93
CA ASN A 302 24.20 -40.88 -9.85
C ASN A 302 24.86 -42.11 -9.18
N CYS A 303 25.19 -42.06 -7.89
CA CYS A 303 25.81 -43.19 -7.20
C CYS A 303 24.81 -44.31 -6.84
N CYS A 304 23.51 -43.98 -6.67
CA CYS A 304 22.48 -44.98 -6.37
C CYS A 304 22.31 -46.00 -7.52
N ILE A 305 22.58 -45.59 -8.76
CA ILE A 305 22.58 -46.47 -9.95
C ILE A 305 23.80 -47.42 -9.92
N CYS A 306 24.95 -46.96 -9.41
CA CYS A 306 26.17 -47.76 -9.33
C CYS A 306 26.11 -48.81 -8.20
N ILE A 307 25.53 -48.49 -7.05
CA ILE A 307 25.50 -49.39 -5.88
C ILE A 307 24.65 -50.65 -6.17
N HIS A 308 23.65 -50.57 -7.05
CA HIS A 308 22.84 -51.74 -7.43
C HIS A 308 23.53 -52.68 -8.44
N ASN A 309 24.59 -52.23 -9.13
CA ASN A 309 25.28 -52.99 -10.20
C ASN A 309 26.63 -53.59 -9.78
N VAL A 310 27.00 -53.52 -8.49
CA VAL A 310 28.31 -54.01 -7.96
C VAL A 310 28.15 -55.04 -6.83
N CYS A 311 26.95 -55.63 -6.68
CA CYS A 311 26.69 -56.75 -5.76
C CYS A 311 25.90 -57.88 -6.46
N GLY A 312 26.41 -58.32 -7.61
CA GLY A 312 25.98 -59.54 -8.32
C GLY A 312 27.18 -60.44 -8.58
#